data_AF-A0AAE0QLZ3-F1
#
_entry.id   AF-A0AAE0QLZ3-F1
#
_cell.length_a   1.000
_cell.length_b   1.000
_cell.length_c   1.000
_cell.angle_alpha   90.00
_cell.angle_beta   90.00
_cell.angle_gamma   90.00
#
_symmetry.space_group_name_H-M   'P 1'
#
loop_
_entity.id
_entity.type
_entity.pdbx_description
1 polymer ?
#
loop_
_entity_poly.entity_id
_entity_poly.type
_entity_poly.pdbx_seq_one_letter_code
_entity_poly.pdbx_strand_id
1 'polypeptide(L)'
;MCEKNKRVSRWLETVFGADGVPEFEVNTRTIELLDQLAQISELRGKEVTLLTDDYTHKAAEYTSDATHLQEVLHQGVGLQPGNVGKSTSDLLSVLEGTAEVLKVRDTSMGSFVPAINKLTNDLAEAEKTDRKLGQELAAVRKKMAATMILRKKLQEDLKKIAQVQQVEAATAEERLLNMDFMKNKSRDLTCRNKIAQDKLASRQMKDSLTHQAIVQLAEKITALKQEIAPLKKKLEPYNDLSPSPALARVAIEEVKRELEALDAALEQKVDLMNTLSR
;
A
#
# COMPACT_ATOMS: atom_id res chain seq x y z
N MET A 1 83.25 32.25 28.93
CA MET A 1 82.74 33.64 29.02
C MET A 1 83.41 34.60 28.02
N CYS A 2 84.74 34.59 27.86
CA CYS A 2 85.45 35.59 27.06
C CYS A 2 85.21 35.51 25.53
N GLU A 3 85.10 34.32 24.94
CA GLU A 3 84.95 34.19 23.47
C GLU A 3 83.54 34.50 22.96
N LYS A 4 82.50 34.04 23.66
CA LYS A 4 81.10 34.35 23.30
C LYS A 4 80.83 35.84 23.35
N ASN A 5 81.32 36.52 24.39
CA ASN A 5 81.17 37.97 24.52
C ASN A 5 81.84 38.71 23.34
N LYS A 6 83.06 38.32 22.95
CA LYS A 6 83.75 38.89 21.79
C LYS A 6 83.00 38.67 20.46
N ARG A 7 82.39 37.49 20.27
CA ARG A 7 81.58 37.20 19.07
C ARG A 7 80.33 38.09 19.04
N VAL A 8 79.62 38.18 20.17
CA VAL A 8 78.43 39.02 20.32
C VAL A 8 78.75 40.48 20.05
N SER A 9 79.81 41.04 20.64
CA SER A 9 80.22 42.44 20.39
C SER A 9 80.49 42.70 18.90
N ARG A 10 81.24 41.81 18.23
CA ARG A 10 81.54 41.96 16.79
C ARG A 10 80.30 41.83 15.91
N TRP A 11 79.39 40.91 16.24
CA TRP A 11 78.14 40.74 15.52
C TRP A 11 77.24 41.97 15.70
N LEU A 12 77.11 42.50 16.93
CA LEU A 12 76.36 43.72 17.20
C LEU A 12 76.97 44.93 16.47
N GLU A 13 78.29 45.07 16.44
CA GLU A 13 78.97 46.10 15.63
C GLU A 13 78.66 45.96 14.13
N THR A 14 78.60 44.74 13.61
CA THR A 14 78.25 44.49 12.20
C THR A 14 76.78 44.83 11.91
N VAL A 15 75.87 44.51 12.84
CA VAL A 15 74.42 44.72 12.67
C VAL A 15 74.03 46.19 12.83
N PHE A 16 74.58 46.88 13.82
CA PHE A 16 74.27 48.29 14.12
C PHE A 16 75.17 49.29 13.39
N GLY A 17 76.31 48.85 12.87
CA GLY A 17 77.18 49.65 12.02
C GLY A 17 77.57 50.99 12.65
N ALA A 18 77.27 52.09 11.96
CA ALA A 18 77.65 53.44 12.35
C ALA A 18 76.80 54.03 13.50
N ASP A 19 75.63 53.44 13.81
CA ASP A 19 74.69 53.97 14.81
C ASP A 19 75.07 53.57 16.25
N GLY A 20 76.11 52.72 16.40
CA GLY A 20 76.63 52.27 17.68
C GLY A 20 75.75 51.21 18.36
N VAL A 21 76.38 50.37 19.18
CA VAL A 21 75.66 49.30 19.90
C VAL A 21 74.93 49.91 21.12
N PRO A 22 73.60 49.75 21.25
CA PRO A 22 72.87 50.24 22.42
C PRO A 22 73.35 49.61 23.73
N GLU A 23 73.27 50.34 24.83
CA GLU A 23 73.60 49.80 26.15
C GLU A 23 72.65 48.65 26.52
N PHE A 24 73.20 47.52 26.98
CA PHE A 24 72.44 46.35 27.41
C PHE A 24 73.07 45.70 28.64
N GLU A 25 72.25 44.95 29.40
CA GLU A 25 72.72 44.24 30.58
C GLU A 25 73.58 43.02 30.19
N VAL A 26 74.87 43.06 30.51
CA VAL A 26 75.83 41.97 30.26
C VAL A 26 75.68 40.90 31.35
N ASN A 27 74.61 40.11 31.25
CA ASN A 27 74.37 38.94 32.08
C ASN A 27 74.68 37.66 31.28
N THR A 28 75.05 36.56 31.96
CA THR A 28 75.34 35.25 31.34
C THR A 28 74.21 34.81 30.42
N ARG A 29 72.95 34.98 30.86
CA ARG A 29 71.76 34.65 30.06
C ARG A 29 71.63 35.54 28.82
N THR A 30 71.89 36.84 28.94
CA THR A 30 71.80 37.79 27.83
C THR A 30 72.85 37.51 26.77
N ILE A 31 74.09 37.24 27.17
CA ILE A 31 75.18 36.90 26.25
C ILE A 31 74.93 35.56 25.56
N GLU A 32 74.33 34.57 26.23
CA GLU A 32 73.96 33.30 25.58
C GLU A 32 72.87 33.46 24.53
N LEU A 33 71.83 34.25 24.82
CA LEU A 33 70.77 34.54 23.86
C LEU A 33 71.29 35.32 22.65
N LEU A 34 72.15 36.32 22.87
CA LEU A 34 72.75 37.10 21.80
C LEU A 34 73.74 36.28 20.96
N ASP A 35 74.50 35.36 21.57
CA ASP A 35 75.40 34.45 20.86
C ASP A 35 74.62 33.47 19.97
N GLN A 36 73.48 32.95 20.46
CA GLN A 36 72.56 32.14 19.65
C GLN A 36 71.96 32.96 18.50
N LEU A 37 71.50 34.18 18.77
CA LEU A 37 70.93 35.05 17.75
C LEU A 37 71.96 35.41 16.68
N ALA A 38 73.21 35.68 17.08
CA ALA A 38 74.32 35.93 16.17
C ALA A 38 74.58 34.72 15.26
N GLN A 39 74.65 33.51 15.82
CA GLN A 39 74.85 32.28 15.05
C GLN A 39 73.70 32.03 14.07
N ILE A 40 72.44 32.20 14.51
CA ILE A 40 71.26 32.05 13.64
C ILE A 40 71.26 33.11 12.54
N SER A 41 71.61 34.36 12.85
CA SER A 41 71.71 35.46 11.89
C SER A 41 72.79 35.21 10.84
N GLU A 42 73.98 34.75 11.26
CA GLU A 42 75.08 34.44 10.35
C GLU A 42 74.75 33.25 9.45
N LEU A 43 74.14 32.18 10.00
CA LEU A 43 73.69 31.03 9.22
C LEU A 43 72.63 31.44 8.19
N ARG A 44 71.60 32.18 8.62
CA ARG A 44 70.56 32.69 7.72
C ARG A 44 71.14 33.64 6.67
N GLY A 45 72.10 34.49 7.05
CA GLY A 45 72.80 35.37 6.11
C GLY A 45 73.51 34.58 5.02
N LYS A 46 74.23 33.52 5.39
CA LYS A 46 74.90 32.62 4.43
C LYS A 46 73.90 31.88 3.52
N GLU A 47 72.78 31.42 4.06
CA GLU A 47 71.73 30.78 3.26
C GLU A 47 71.14 31.74 2.23
N VAL A 48 70.86 32.99 2.63
CA VAL A 48 70.34 34.02 1.72
C VAL A 48 71.36 34.37 0.65
N THR A 49 72.64 34.51 0.99
CA THR A 49 73.68 34.76 -0.02
C THR A 49 73.78 33.62 -1.01
N LEU A 50 73.82 32.36 -0.54
CA LEU A 50 73.87 31.19 -1.42
C LEU A 50 72.65 31.10 -2.35
N LEU A 51 71.45 31.40 -1.84
CA LEU A 51 70.23 31.43 -2.64
C LEU A 51 70.26 32.54 -3.69
N THR A 52 70.77 33.72 -3.31
CA THR A 52 70.92 34.85 -4.24
C THR A 52 71.91 34.50 -5.35
N ASP A 53 73.06 33.92 -4.99
CA ASP A 53 74.07 33.47 -5.94
C ASP A 53 73.48 32.42 -6.90
N ASP A 54 72.74 31.41 -6.41
CA ASP A 54 72.06 30.42 -7.26
C ASP A 54 71.07 31.04 -8.25
N TYR A 55 70.23 31.97 -7.81
CA TYR A 55 69.31 32.68 -8.71
C TYR A 55 70.04 33.53 -9.74
N THR A 56 71.13 34.21 -9.35
CA THR A 56 71.92 35.00 -10.31
C THR A 56 72.60 34.12 -11.35
N HIS A 57 73.13 32.97 -10.94
CA HIS A 57 73.69 31.97 -11.85
C HIS A 57 72.64 31.43 -12.81
N LYS A 58 71.47 30.99 -12.31
CA LYS A 58 70.36 30.53 -13.18
C LYS A 58 69.89 31.61 -14.14
N ALA A 59 69.78 32.86 -13.69
CA ALA A 59 69.40 33.97 -14.56
C ALA A 59 70.44 34.19 -15.68
N ALA A 60 71.73 34.08 -15.35
CA ALA A 60 72.81 34.17 -16.33
C ALA A 60 72.77 33.00 -17.34
N GLU A 61 72.55 31.77 -16.88
CA GLU A 61 72.38 30.59 -17.73
C GLU A 61 71.19 30.77 -18.68
N TYR A 62 70.00 31.11 -18.17
CA TYR A 62 68.82 31.32 -19.02
C TYR A 62 69.01 32.45 -20.03
N THR A 63 69.71 33.53 -19.65
CA THR A 63 70.01 34.63 -20.56
C THR A 63 70.96 34.21 -21.67
N SER A 64 71.98 33.41 -21.33
CA SER A 64 72.92 32.83 -22.30
C SER A 64 72.22 31.88 -23.26
N ASP A 65 71.37 30.98 -22.75
CA ASP A 65 70.59 30.04 -23.55
C ASP A 65 69.61 30.77 -24.49
N ALA A 66 68.90 31.79 -23.98
CA ALA A 66 68.01 32.61 -24.81
C ALA A 66 68.78 33.31 -25.94
N THR A 67 69.96 33.86 -25.64
CA THR A 67 70.84 34.50 -26.63
C THR A 67 71.32 33.49 -27.67
N HIS A 68 71.75 32.30 -27.23
CA HIS A 68 72.16 31.22 -28.12
C HIS A 68 71.04 30.78 -29.06
N LEU A 69 69.83 30.57 -28.54
CA LEU A 69 68.67 30.19 -29.34
C LEU A 69 68.29 31.29 -30.35
N GLN A 70 68.34 32.57 -29.94
CA GLN A 70 68.11 33.69 -30.85
C GLN A 70 69.13 33.72 -31.99
N GLU A 71 70.41 33.48 -31.70
CA GLU A 71 71.45 33.43 -32.71
C GLU A 71 71.26 32.25 -33.67
N VAL A 72 70.92 31.06 -33.16
CA VAL A 72 70.63 29.89 -34.00
C VAL A 72 69.44 30.15 -34.93
N LEU A 73 68.37 30.79 -34.43
CA LEU A 73 67.21 31.16 -35.26
C LEU A 73 67.56 32.21 -36.32
N HIS A 74 68.41 33.17 -35.96
CA HIS A 74 68.89 34.18 -36.90
C HIS A 74 69.76 33.58 -38.00
N GLN A 75 70.73 32.74 -37.66
CA GLN A 75 71.63 32.12 -38.63
C GLN A 75 70.93 31.07 -39.49
N GLY A 76 70.03 30.27 -38.90
CA GLY A 76 69.38 29.16 -39.60
C GLY A 76 68.22 29.60 -40.49
N VAL A 77 67.39 30.54 -40.01
CA VAL A 77 66.11 30.90 -40.66
C VAL A 77 65.98 32.39 -40.93
N GLY A 78 66.95 33.22 -40.50
CA GLY A 78 66.90 34.67 -40.67
C GLY A 78 65.90 35.37 -39.75
N LEU A 79 65.34 34.66 -38.76
CA LEU A 79 64.28 35.20 -37.89
C LEU A 79 64.90 36.02 -36.75
N GLN A 80 64.40 37.24 -36.55
CA GLN A 80 64.78 38.13 -35.45
C GLN A 80 63.51 38.68 -34.77
N PRO A 81 63.50 38.83 -33.44
CA PRO A 81 62.40 39.50 -32.74
C PRO A 81 62.18 40.91 -33.32
N GLY A 82 61.02 41.15 -33.93
CA GLY A 82 60.67 42.43 -34.57
C GLY A 82 60.76 42.48 -36.10
N ASN A 83 61.46 41.52 -36.74
CA ASN A 83 61.50 41.40 -38.21
C ASN A 83 60.46 40.42 -38.77
N VAL A 84 59.75 39.71 -37.89
CA VAL A 84 58.69 38.79 -38.27
C VAL A 84 57.40 39.57 -38.50
N GLY A 85 56.81 39.44 -39.68
CA GLY A 85 55.52 40.06 -40.00
C GLY A 85 54.42 39.59 -39.04
N LYS A 86 53.48 40.48 -38.70
CA LYS A 86 52.38 40.18 -37.76
C LYS A 86 51.67 38.87 -38.08
N SER A 87 51.35 38.63 -39.36
CA SER A 87 50.70 37.39 -39.82
C SER A 87 51.51 36.12 -39.52
N THR A 88 52.83 36.18 -39.63
CA THR A 88 53.70 35.03 -39.30
C THR A 88 53.76 34.80 -37.80
N SER A 89 53.83 35.89 -37.00
CA SER A 89 53.76 35.79 -35.54
C SER A 89 52.43 35.18 -35.07
N ASP A 90 51.31 35.57 -35.69
CA ASP A 90 49.99 35.02 -35.38
C ASP A 90 49.90 33.52 -35.73
N LEU A 91 50.50 33.08 -36.83
CA LEU A 91 50.55 31.66 -37.18
C LEU A 91 51.42 30.84 -36.23
N LEU A 92 52.56 31.39 -35.80
CA LEU A 92 53.45 30.73 -34.84
C LEU A 92 52.79 30.60 -33.47
N SER A 93 52.06 31.63 -33.00
CA SER A 93 51.34 31.55 -31.72
C SER A 93 50.19 30.55 -31.76
N VAL A 94 49.49 30.42 -32.88
CA VAL A 94 48.50 29.35 -33.06
C VAL A 94 49.18 27.97 -33.05
N LEU A 95 50.32 27.82 -33.73
CA LEU A 95 51.04 26.55 -33.76
C LEU A 95 51.56 26.15 -32.38
N GLU A 96 52.14 27.09 -31.63
CA GLU A 96 52.54 26.93 -30.23
C GLU A 96 51.34 26.55 -29.36
N GLY A 97 50.25 27.32 -29.43
CA GLY A 97 49.04 27.07 -28.64
C GLY A 97 48.41 25.70 -28.94
N THR A 98 48.41 25.28 -30.21
CA THR A 98 47.96 23.91 -30.56
C THR A 98 48.90 22.84 -30.02
N ALA A 99 50.21 23.07 -30.02
CA ALA A 99 51.17 22.15 -29.41
C ALA A 99 50.96 22.02 -27.89
N GLU A 100 50.71 23.14 -27.21
CA GLU A 100 50.43 23.19 -25.78
C GLU A 100 49.12 22.44 -25.44
N VAL A 101 48.05 22.70 -26.19
CA VAL A 101 46.74 22.03 -26.00
C VAL A 101 46.85 20.52 -26.24
N LEU A 102 47.56 20.11 -27.30
CA LEU A 102 47.80 18.70 -27.61
C LEU A 102 48.86 18.07 -26.68
N LYS A 103 49.52 18.88 -25.83
CA LYS A 103 50.61 18.48 -24.92
C LYS A 103 51.76 17.78 -25.63
N VAL A 104 52.14 18.29 -26.80
CA VAL A 104 53.26 17.79 -27.59
C VAL A 104 54.49 18.69 -27.40
N ARG A 105 55.68 18.10 -27.52
CA ARG A 105 56.96 18.78 -27.24
C ARG A 105 57.49 19.59 -28.43
N ASP A 106 57.02 19.28 -29.63
CA ASP A 106 57.44 19.94 -30.86
C ASP A 106 56.23 20.18 -31.77
N THR A 107 56.42 21.06 -32.74
CA THR A 107 55.42 21.41 -33.76
C THR A 107 55.56 20.54 -35.02
N SER A 108 56.22 19.38 -34.91
CA SER A 108 56.42 18.50 -36.04
C SER A 108 55.13 17.76 -36.38
N MET A 109 54.92 17.45 -37.66
CA MET A 109 53.81 16.59 -38.08
C MET A 109 53.85 15.22 -37.42
N GLY A 110 55.04 14.69 -37.12
CA GLY A 110 55.24 13.41 -36.44
C GLY A 110 54.67 13.38 -35.02
N SER A 111 54.61 14.53 -34.34
CA SER A 111 53.97 14.66 -33.03
C SER A 111 52.49 15.04 -33.13
N PHE A 112 52.15 15.95 -34.04
CA PHE A 112 50.79 16.48 -34.18
C PHE A 112 49.80 15.43 -34.68
N VAL A 113 50.16 14.68 -35.73
CA VAL A 113 49.24 13.73 -36.37
C VAL A 113 48.82 12.61 -35.39
N PRO A 114 49.73 11.96 -34.64
CA PRO A 114 49.32 10.98 -33.63
C PRO A 114 48.50 11.59 -32.49
N ALA A 115 48.83 12.81 -32.03
CA ALA A 115 48.09 13.47 -30.97
C ALA A 115 46.64 13.80 -31.40
N ILE A 116 46.46 14.31 -32.61
CA ILE A 116 45.15 14.58 -33.21
C ILE A 116 44.37 13.27 -33.41
N ASN A 117 45.02 12.22 -33.93
CA ASN A 117 44.36 10.92 -34.11
C ASN A 117 43.93 10.30 -32.78
N LYS A 118 44.78 10.41 -31.75
CA LYS A 118 44.42 9.98 -30.39
C LYS A 118 43.19 10.75 -29.89
N LEU A 119 43.20 12.07 -29.96
CA LEU A 119 42.07 12.91 -29.53
C LEU A 119 40.79 12.55 -30.31
N THR A 120 40.91 12.31 -31.62
CA THR A 120 39.78 11.93 -32.49
C THR A 120 39.20 10.57 -32.08
N ASN A 121 40.06 9.60 -31.76
CA ASN A 121 39.63 8.29 -31.27
C ASN A 121 38.98 8.40 -29.88
N ASP A 122 39.59 9.14 -28.96
CA ASP A 122 39.05 9.37 -27.62
C ASP A 122 37.67 10.03 -27.69
N LEU A 123 37.50 11.01 -28.60
CA LEU A 123 36.21 11.66 -28.87
C LEU A 123 35.17 10.66 -29.40
N ALA A 124 35.54 9.83 -30.38
CA ALA A 124 34.64 8.82 -30.95
C ALA A 124 34.21 7.76 -29.92
N GLU A 125 35.11 7.35 -29.03
CA GLU A 125 34.81 6.46 -27.92
C GLU A 125 33.87 7.12 -26.90
N ALA A 126 34.16 8.36 -26.50
CA ALA A 126 33.30 9.13 -25.61
C ALA A 126 31.88 9.27 -26.18
N GLU A 127 31.73 9.67 -27.44
CA GLU A 127 30.43 9.77 -28.11
C GLU A 127 29.69 8.42 -28.14
N LYS A 128 30.40 7.32 -28.39
CA LYS A 128 29.81 5.98 -28.39
C LYS A 128 29.29 5.61 -26.99
N THR A 129 30.04 5.92 -25.94
CA THR A 129 29.60 5.68 -24.57
C THR A 129 28.42 6.56 -24.17
N ASP A 130 28.42 7.84 -24.57
CA ASP A 130 27.32 8.77 -24.33
C ASP A 130 26.02 8.32 -25.00
N ARG A 131 26.10 7.90 -26.27
CA ARG A 131 24.93 7.32 -26.98
C ARG A 131 24.38 6.09 -26.28
N LYS A 132 25.23 5.18 -25.78
CA LYS A 132 24.81 3.99 -25.02
C LYS A 132 24.12 4.38 -23.72
N LEU A 133 24.73 5.26 -22.93
CA LEU A 133 24.15 5.74 -21.68
C LEU A 133 22.81 6.45 -21.93
N GLY A 134 22.69 7.23 -22.99
CA GLY A 134 21.43 7.86 -23.40
C GLY A 134 20.32 6.84 -23.67
N GLN A 135 20.64 5.73 -24.35
CA GLN A 135 19.70 4.63 -24.61
C GLN A 135 19.29 3.91 -23.32
N GLU A 136 20.24 3.58 -22.46
CA GLU A 136 19.97 2.95 -21.16
C GLU A 136 19.12 3.83 -20.26
N LEU A 137 19.42 5.13 -20.21
CA LEU A 137 18.67 6.12 -19.45
C LEU A 137 17.22 6.24 -19.97
N ALA A 138 17.04 6.26 -21.30
CA ALA A 138 15.71 6.24 -21.89
C ALA A 138 14.93 4.95 -21.56
N ALA A 139 15.60 3.79 -21.57
CA ALA A 139 14.99 2.52 -21.20
C ALA A 139 14.57 2.48 -19.73
N VAL A 140 15.42 2.96 -18.82
CA VAL A 140 15.12 3.08 -17.38
C VAL A 140 13.96 4.05 -17.15
N ARG A 141 13.93 5.20 -17.83
CA ARG A 141 12.79 6.14 -17.76
C ARG A 141 11.47 5.50 -18.18
N LYS A 142 11.46 4.72 -19.28
CA LYS A 142 10.27 3.98 -19.73
C LYS A 142 9.81 2.95 -18.69
N LYS A 143 10.73 2.17 -18.13
CA LYS A 143 10.42 1.21 -17.05
C LYS A 143 9.85 1.92 -15.82
N MET A 144 10.46 3.01 -15.38
CA MET A 144 10.01 3.80 -14.24
C MET A 144 8.58 4.32 -14.45
N ALA A 145 8.27 4.87 -15.63
CA ALA A 145 6.92 5.32 -15.95
C ALA A 145 5.89 4.18 -15.87
N ALA A 146 6.21 3.00 -16.44
CA ALA A 146 5.35 1.83 -16.36
C ALA A 146 5.13 1.36 -14.90
N THR A 147 6.20 1.30 -14.10
CA THR A 147 6.12 0.94 -12.68
C THR A 147 5.30 1.95 -11.87
N MET A 148 5.41 3.25 -12.16
CA MET A 148 4.60 4.28 -11.49
C MET A 148 3.10 4.12 -11.79
N ILE A 149 2.74 3.77 -13.02
CA ILE A 149 1.35 3.49 -13.39
C ILE A 149 0.85 2.26 -12.63
N LEU A 150 1.63 1.17 -12.62
CA LEU A 150 1.26 -0.05 -11.89
C LEU A 150 1.11 0.20 -10.38
N ARG A 151 1.99 1.02 -9.79
CA ARG A 151 1.90 1.42 -8.37
C ARG A 151 0.60 2.17 -8.08
N LYS A 152 0.19 3.10 -8.94
CA LYS A 152 -1.09 3.83 -8.77
C LYS A 152 -2.28 2.87 -8.82
N LYS A 153 -2.29 1.95 -9.79
CA LYS A 153 -3.34 0.93 -9.90
C LYS A 153 -3.41 0.05 -8.64
N LEU A 154 -2.28 -0.45 -8.17
CA LEU A 154 -2.22 -1.25 -6.94
C LEU A 154 -2.74 -0.47 -5.72
N GLN A 155 -2.42 0.82 -5.62
CA GLN A 155 -2.91 1.68 -4.56
C GLN A 155 -4.44 1.87 -4.61
N GLU A 156 -5.03 1.96 -5.81
CA GLU A 156 -6.48 2.02 -5.99
C GLU A 156 -7.15 0.69 -5.64
N ASP A 157 -6.58 -0.43 -6.07
CA ASP A 157 -7.11 -1.77 -5.79
C ASP A 157 -7.07 -2.06 -4.28
N LEU A 158 -5.98 -1.68 -3.59
CA LEU A 158 -5.90 -1.79 -2.12
C LEU A 158 -6.98 -0.97 -1.41
N LYS A 159 -7.29 0.24 -1.89
CA LYS A 159 -8.38 1.06 -1.32
C LYS A 159 -9.74 0.38 -1.50
N LYS A 160 -10.00 -0.20 -2.68
CA LYS A 160 -11.26 -0.93 -2.94
C LYS A 160 -11.37 -2.16 -2.04
N ILE A 161 -10.30 -2.94 -1.93
CA ILE A 161 -10.28 -4.13 -1.06
C ILE A 161 -10.50 -3.74 0.40
N ALA A 162 -9.86 -2.68 0.89
CA ALA A 162 -10.06 -2.20 2.25
C ALA A 162 -11.53 -1.80 2.54
N GLN A 163 -12.20 -1.16 1.58
CA GLN A 163 -13.62 -0.82 1.69
C GLN A 163 -14.51 -2.07 1.73
N VAL A 164 -14.28 -3.02 0.82
CA VAL A 164 -15.03 -4.29 0.80
C VAL A 164 -14.83 -5.05 2.10
N GLN A 165 -13.59 -5.15 2.58
CA GLN A 165 -13.27 -5.82 3.84
C GLN A 165 -13.95 -5.17 5.05
N GLN A 166 -14.07 -3.84 5.08
CA GLN A 166 -14.78 -3.14 6.15
C GLN A 166 -16.28 -3.49 6.17
N VAL A 167 -16.92 -3.55 4.99
CA VAL A 167 -18.33 -3.92 4.87
C VAL A 167 -18.54 -5.40 5.22
N GLU A 168 -17.67 -6.28 4.75
CA GLU A 168 -17.71 -7.70 5.09
C GLU A 168 -17.51 -7.94 6.60
N ALA A 169 -16.60 -7.20 7.24
CA ALA A 169 -16.40 -7.28 8.69
C ALA A 169 -17.67 -6.87 9.45
N ALA A 170 -18.28 -5.74 9.08
CA ALA A 170 -19.51 -5.27 9.72
C ALA A 170 -20.68 -6.25 9.53
N THR A 171 -20.85 -6.80 8.32
CA THR A 171 -21.90 -7.80 8.05
C THR A 171 -21.64 -9.14 8.74
N ALA A 172 -20.38 -9.55 8.89
CA ALA A 172 -20.02 -10.74 9.67
C ALA A 172 -20.32 -10.54 11.16
N GLU A 173 -20.04 -9.35 11.71
CA GLU A 173 -20.38 -8.99 13.09
C GLU A 173 -21.89 -8.97 13.32
N GLU A 174 -22.66 -8.38 12.40
CA GLU A 174 -24.14 -8.42 12.45
C GLU A 174 -24.67 -9.86 12.45
N ARG A 175 -24.13 -10.72 11.58
CA ARG A 175 -24.52 -12.14 11.52
C ARG A 175 -24.19 -12.89 12.81
N LEU A 176 -23.06 -12.60 13.44
CA LEU A 176 -22.68 -13.18 14.73
C LEU A 176 -23.69 -12.77 15.82
N LEU A 177 -24.02 -11.49 15.91
CA LEU A 177 -25.01 -10.98 16.87
C LEU A 177 -26.39 -11.63 16.64
N ASN A 178 -26.82 -11.74 15.38
CA ASN A 178 -28.09 -12.37 15.04
C ASN A 178 -28.10 -13.87 15.40
N MET A 179 -27.00 -14.58 15.15
CA MET A 179 -26.85 -15.99 15.54
C MET A 179 -26.98 -16.16 17.05
N ASP A 180 -26.33 -15.31 17.85
CA ASP A 180 -26.41 -15.33 19.31
C ASP A 180 -27.82 -15.02 19.81
N PHE A 181 -28.50 -14.04 19.19
CA PHE A 181 -29.90 -13.76 19.46
C PHE A 181 -30.79 -14.98 19.21
N MET A 182 -30.65 -15.61 18.05
CA MET A 182 -31.45 -16.80 17.66
C MET A 182 -31.18 -17.98 18.59
N LYS A 183 -29.93 -18.18 19.01
CA LYS A 183 -29.55 -19.21 19.99
C LYS A 183 -30.20 -18.96 21.35
N ASN A 184 -30.19 -17.71 21.83
CA ASN A 184 -30.86 -17.33 23.06
C ASN A 184 -32.39 -17.49 22.97
N LYS A 185 -32.98 -17.07 21.85
CA LYS A 185 -34.43 -17.21 21.60
C LYS A 185 -34.87 -18.67 21.56
N SER A 186 -34.09 -19.53 20.90
CA SER A 186 -34.34 -20.96 20.86
C SER A 186 -34.36 -21.56 22.28
N ARG A 187 -33.35 -21.26 23.10
CA ARG A 187 -33.27 -21.71 24.50
C ARG A 187 -34.46 -21.25 25.35
N ASP A 188 -34.87 -19.98 25.21
CA ASP A 188 -36.05 -19.43 25.88
C ASP A 188 -37.33 -20.17 25.47
N LEU A 189 -37.54 -20.40 24.17
CA LEU A 189 -38.70 -21.15 23.67
C LEU A 189 -38.69 -22.60 24.16
N THR A 190 -37.53 -23.27 24.17
CA THR A 190 -37.39 -24.62 24.75
C THR A 190 -37.79 -24.64 26.21
N CYS A 191 -37.35 -23.66 27.01
CA CYS A 191 -37.72 -23.54 28.41
C CYS A 191 -39.24 -23.35 28.58
N ARG A 192 -39.85 -22.42 27.82
CA ARG A 192 -41.31 -22.19 27.87
C ARG A 192 -42.11 -23.42 27.46
N ASN A 193 -41.67 -24.12 26.41
CA ASN A 193 -42.31 -25.36 25.98
C ASN A 193 -42.25 -26.42 27.07
N LYS A 194 -41.09 -26.59 27.71
CA LYS A 194 -40.94 -27.53 28.84
C LYS A 194 -41.90 -27.18 29.98
N ILE A 195 -41.96 -25.91 30.38
CA ILE A 195 -42.89 -25.44 31.42
C ILE A 195 -44.36 -25.71 31.01
N ALA A 196 -44.72 -25.46 29.75
CA ALA A 196 -46.08 -25.71 29.26
C ALA A 196 -46.42 -27.20 29.22
N GLN A 197 -45.46 -28.05 28.81
CA GLN A 197 -45.59 -29.51 28.83
C GLN A 197 -45.74 -30.03 30.26
N ASP A 198 -44.91 -29.57 31.19
CA ASP A 198 -44.99 -29.96 32.61
C ASP A 198 -46.35 -29.53 33.20
N LYS A 199 -46.83 -28.33 32.87
CA LYS A 199 -48.18 -27.87 33.25
C LYS A 199 -49.28 -28.75 32.65
N LEU A 200 -49.18 -29.14 31.38
CA LEU A 200 -50.14 -30.04 30.75
C LEU A 200 -50.14 -31.42 31.42
N ALA A 201 -48.96 -32.00 31.65
CA ALA A 201 -48.80 -33.28 32.33
C ALA A 201 -49.38 -33.26 33.75
N SER A 202 -49.16 -32.16 34.50
CA SER A 202 -49.69 -32.00 35.87
C SER A 202 -51.22 -31.98 35.95
N ARG A 203 -51.91 -31.62 34.85
CA ARG A 203 -53.38 -31.55 34.81
C ARG A 203 -54.05 -32.91 34.72
N GLN A 204 -53.30 -34.01 34.56
CA GLN A 204 -53.80 -35.40 34.47
C GLN A 204 -55.08 -35.51 33.60
N MET A 205 -55.03 -34.88 32.43
CA MET A 205 -56.17 -34.79 31.53
C MET A 205 -56.50 -36.19 31.01
N LYS A 206 -57.74 -36.63 31.20
CA LYS A 206 -58.22 -37.90 30.65
C LYS A 206 -58.27 -37.81 29.13
N ASP A 207 -57.78 -38.83 28.43
CA ASP A 207 -57.73 -38.86 26.96
C ASP A 207 -59.11 -38.65 26.30
N SER A 208 -60.19 -38.97 27.02
CA SER A 208 -61.58 -38.72 26.60
C SER A 208 -61.95 -37.25 26.45
N LEU A 209 -61.19 -36.33 27.07
CA LEU A 209 -61.39 -34.87 26.97
C LEU A 209 -60.53 -34.22 25.89
N THR A 210 -59.76 -35.00 25.13
CA THR A 210 -58.99 -34.49 24.00
C THR A 210 -59.94 -33.99 22.91
N HIS A 211 -59.55 -32.93 22.18
CA HIS A 211 -60.36 -32.38 21.08
C HIS A 211 -60.81 -33.47 20.10
N GLN A 212 -59.89 -34.36 19.72
CA GLN A 212 -60.19 -35.50 18.85
C GLN A 212 -61.25 -36.45 19.41
N ALA A 213 -61.20 -36.77 20.71
CA ALA A 213 -62.17 -37.65 21.35
C ALA A 213 -63.55 -36.98 21.48
N ILE A 214 -63.59 -35.67 21.75
CA ILE A 214 -64.83 -34.88 21.82
C ILE A 214 -65.49 -34.79 20.43
N VAL A 215 -64.69 -34.55 19.38
CA VAL A 215 -65.17 -34.51 18.00
C VAL A 215 -65.75 -35.87 17.60
N GLN A 216 -65.04 -36.96 17.87
CA GLN A 216 -65.54 -38.32 17.61
C GLN A 216 -66.84 -38.63 18.37
N LEU A 217 -66.97 -38.17 19.63
CA LEU A 217 -68.21 -38.34 20.40
C LEU A 217 -69.36 -37.52 19.80
N ALA A 218 -69.09 -36.28 19.39
CA ALA A 218 -70.08 -35.42 18.73
C ALA A 218 -70.56 -36.04 17.41
N GLU A 219 -69.64 -36.56 16.60
CA GLU A 219 -69.94 -37.30 15.37
C GLU A 219 -70.83 -38.52 15.65
N LYS A 220 -70.49 -39.34 16.66
CA LYS A 220 -71.32 -40.47 17.09
C LYS A 220 -72.72 -40.04 17.53
N ILE A 221 -72.83 -38.95 18.30
CA ILE A 221 -74.13 -38.40 18.72
C ILE A 221 -74.93 -37.95 17.50
N THR A 222 -74.30 -37.31 16.52
CA THR A 222 -74.99 -36.89 15.30
C THR A 222 -75.46 -38.08 14.46
N ALA A 223 -74.64 -39.13 14.34
CA ALA A 223 -75.01 -40.38 13.65
C ALA A 223 -76.18 -41.06 14.36
N LEU A 224 -76.12 -41.21 15.69
CA LEU A 224 -77.22 -41.76 16.48
C LEU A 224 -78.50 -40.91 16.37
N LYS A 225 -78.39 -39.58 16.35
CA LYS A 225 -79.55 -38.69 16.11
C LYS A 225 -80.15 -38.90 14.71
N GLN A 226 -79.31 -39.09 13.69
CA GLN A 226 -79.76 -39.41 12.34
C GLN A 226 -80.45 -40.78 12.26
N GLU A 227 -80.01 -41.77 13.03
CA GLU A 227 -80.65 -43.10 13.13
C GLU A 227 -81.95 -43.10 13.94
N ILE A 228 -82.00 -42.32 15.02
CA ILE A 228 -83.20 -42.19 15.86
C ILE A 228 -84.31 -41.42 15.13
N ALA A 229 -84.00 -40.47 14.26
CA ALA A 229 -85.00 -39.69 13.53
C ALA A 229 -86.01 -40.54 12.72
N PRO A 230 -85.59 -41.48 11.85
CA PRO A 230 -86.52 -42.37 11.14
C PRO A 230 -87.19 -43.39 12.07
N LEU A 231 -86.49 -43.87 13.11
CA LEU A 231 -87.09 -44.79 14.09
C LEU A 231 -88.22 -44.11 14.88
N LYS A 232 -88.03 -42.85 15.28
CA LYS A 232 -89.06 -42.05 15.95
C LYS A 232 -90.25 -41.78 15.02
N LYS A 233 -90.00 -41.52 13.73
CA LYS A 233 -91.05 -41.38 12.71
C LYS A 233 -91.83 -42.70 12.48
N LYS A 234 -91.16 -43.85 12.58
CA LYS A 234 -91.83 -45.17 12.54
C LYS A 234 -92.63 -45.47 13.81
N LEU A 235 -92.21 -44.94 14.96
CA LEU A 235 -92.91 -45.13 16.24
C LEU A 235 -94.10 -44.19 16.41
N GLU A 236 -94.11 -43.04 15.75
CA GLU A 236 -95.15 -42.00 15.87
C GLU A 236 -96.59 -42.52 15.70
N PRO A 237 -96.91 -43.36 14.68
CA PRO A 237 -98.25 -43.95 14.52
C PRO A 237 -98.64 -44.92 15.64
N TYR A 238 -97.66 -45.38 16.43
CA TYR A 238 -97.88 -46.32 17.53
C TYR A 238 -97.98 -45.64 18.91
N ASN A 239 -97.77 -44.33 19.00
CA ASN A 239 -97.87 -43.60 20.27
C ASN A 239 -99.32 -43.55 20.81
N ASP A 240 -100.31 -43.67 19.94
CA ASP A 240 -101.74 -43.68 20.30
C ASP A 240 -102.21 -45.06 20.76
N LEU A 241 -101.40 -46.11 20.58
CA LEU A 241 -101.68 -47.46 21.08
C LEU A 241 -101.25 -47.59 22.54
N SER A 242 -102.07 -48.27 23.34
CA SER A 242 -101.71 -48.51 24.75
C SER A 242 -100.41 -49.33 24.84
N PRO A 243 -99.51 -49.07 25.81
CA PRO A 243 -98.26 -49.82 25.98
C PRO A 243 -98.42 -51.34 26.22
N SER A 244 -99.64 -51.79 26.50
CA SER A 244 -100.01 -53.19 26.73
C SER A 244 -100.42 -53.86 25.39
N PRO A 245 -99.71 -54.92 24.94
CA PRO A 245 -100.02 -55.60 23.68
C PRO A 245 -101.39 -56.26 23.63
N ALA A 246 -102.00 -56.52 24.80
CA ALA A 246 -103.34 -57.08 24.89
C ALA A 246 -104.41 -56.01 24.68
N LEU A 247 -104.26 -54.84 25.30
CA LEU A 247 -105.17 -53.70 25.17
C LEU A 247 -105.08 -53.05 23.78
N ALA A 248 -103.89 -52.99 23.19
CA ALA A 248 -103.69 -52.51 21.82
C ALA A 248 -104.45 -53.36 20.78
N ARG A 249 -104.50 -54.69 20.95
CA ARG A 249 -105.25 -55.58 20.06
C ARG A 249 -106.75 -55.35 20.15
N VAL A 250 -107.28 -55.10 21.35
CA VAL A 250 -108.70 -54.81 21.54
C VAL A 250 -109.07 -53.49 20.86
N ALA A 251 -108.28 -52.43 21.06
CA ALA A 251 -108.53 -51.14 20.42
C ALA A 251 -108.42 -51.21 18.88
N ILE A 252 -107.46 -51.98 18.34
CA ILE A 252 -107.36 -52.21 16.88
C ILE A 252 -108.60 -52.94 16.36
N GLU A 253 -109.11 -53.92 17.11
CA GLU A 253 -110.26 -54.71 16.67
C GLU A 253 -111.58 -53.93 16.79
N GLU A 254 -111.71 -53.04 17.79
CA GLU A 254 -112.82 -52.09 17.90
C GLU A 254 -112.83 -51.11 16.71
N VAL A 255 -111.69 -50.48 16.40
CA VAL A 255 -111.60 -49.56 15.26
C VAL A 255 -111.79 -50.29 13.93
N LYS A 256 -111.35 -51.54 13.79
CA LYS A 256 -111.66 -52.36 12.60
C LYS A 256 -113.15 -52.61 12.45
N ARG A 257 -113.86 -52.92 13.54
CA ARG A 257 -115.32 -53.08 13.50
C ARG A 257 -116.01 -51.78 13.13
N GLU A 258 -115.52 -50.63 13.62
CA GLU A 258 -116.02 -49.32 13.22
C GLU A 258 -115.75 -49.01 11.74
N LEU A 259 -114.57 -49.38 11.22
CA LEU A 259 -114.22 -49.23 9.81
C LEU A 259 -115.08 -50.14 8.92
N GLU A 260 -115.21 -51.42 9.25
CA GLU A 260 -116.08 -52.36 8.52
C GLU A 260 -117.54 -51.89 8.51
N ALA A 261 -118.01 -51.28 9.60
CA ALA A 261 -119.33 -50.67 9.64
C ALA A 261 -119.44 -49.43 8.72
N LEU A 262 -118.42 -48.59 8.67
CA LEU A 262 -118.35 -47.42 7.77
C LEU A 262 -118.20 -47.82 6.29
N ASP A 263 -117.40 -48.83 5.97
CA ASP A 263 -117.25 -49.37 4.62
C ASP A 263 -118.55 -50.04 4.16
N ALA A 264 -119.22 -50.82 5.02
CA ALA A 264 -120.55 -51.36 4.70
C ALA A 264 -121.59 -50.24 4.47
N ALA A 265 -121.52 -49.13 5.22
CA ALA A 265 -122.37 -47.97 5.01
C ALA A 265 -122.02 -47.20 3.72
N LEU A 266 -120.74 -47.15 3.35
CA LEU A 266 -120.28 -46.58 2.08
C LEU A 266 -120.72 -47.46 0.91
N GLU A 267 -120.58 -48.77 1.02
CA GLU A 267 -120.96 -49.76 0.02
C GLU A 267 -122.48 -49.77 -0.19
N GLN A 268 -123.28 -49.66 0.89
CA GLN A 268 -124.71 -49.35 0.78
C GLN A 268 -124.98 -48.05 0.01
N LYS A 269 -124.24 -46.97 0.29
CA LYS A 269 -124.41 -45.69 -0.42
C LYS A 269 -123.98 -45.78 -1.89
N VAL A 270 -122.96 -46.56 -2.22
CA VAL A 270 -122.48 -46.78 -3.59
C VAL A 270 -123.44 -47.69 -4.36
N ASP A 271 -124.03 -48.71 -3.73
CA ASP A 271 -125.06 -49.55 -4.33
C ASP A 271 -126.39 -48.80 -4.54
N LEU A 272 -126.74 -47.86 -3.65
CA LEU A 272 -127.82 -46.89 -3.87
C LEU A 272 -127.53 -45.96 -5.06
N MET A 273 -126.26 -45.62 -5.31
CA MET A 273 -125.84 -44.78 -6.44
C MET A 273 -125.86 -45.54 -7.78
N ASN A 274 -125.51 -46.83 -7.77
CA ASN A 274 -125.50 -47.71 -8.94
C ASN A 274 -126.89 -48.24 -9.34
N THR A 275 -127.86 -48.23 -8.43
CA THR A 275 -129.28 -48.55 -8.73
C THR A 275 -130.09 -47.34 -9.21
N LEU A 276 -129.54 -46.12 -9.10
CA LEU A 276 -130.11 -44.86 -9.60
C LEU A 276 -129.52 -44.39 -10.95
N SER A 277 -128.62 -45.16 -11.56
CA SER A 277 -127.97 -44.83 -12.85
C SER A 277 -128.26 -45.84 -13.96
N ARG A 278 -129.54 -46.24 -14.09
CA ARG A 278 -130.07 -46.81 -15.35
C ARG A 278 -130.24 -45.71 -16.40
#